data_AF-A0A9J5X5U6-F1
#
_entry.id   AF-A0A9J5X5U6-F1
#
_cell.length_a   1.000
_cell.length_b   1.000
_cell.length_c   1.000
_cell.angle_alpha   90.00
_cell.angle_beta   90.00
_cell.angle_gamma   90.00
#
_symmetry.space_group_name_H-M   'P 1'
#
loop_
_entity.id
_entity.type
_entity.pdbx_description
1 polymer ?
#
loop_
_entity_poly.entity_id
_entity_poly.type
_entity_poly.pdbx_seq_one_letter_code
_entity_poly.pdbx_strand_id
1 'polypeptide(L)'
;MDVLQLVNTHVKLLAFDFLTLKQIPHEPAIFSCKGRRLLHAETMGIIVNRYFKPNRFIKFDIDDGTSYILNRETSCHFSRRI
;
A
#
# COMPACT_ATOMS: atom_id res chain seq x y z
N MET A 1 -3.71 -23.13 -12.61
CA MET A 1 -2.42 -22.43 -12.57
C MET A 1 -2.14 -22.13 -11.12
N ASP A 2 -1.02 -22.63 -10.59
CA ASP A 2 -0.63 -22.34 -9.21
C ASP A 2 -0.46 -20.84 -9.02
N VAL A 3 -1.28 -20.27 -8.15
CA VAL A 3 -1.19 -18.87 -7.76
C VAL A 3 0.07 -18.73 -6.91
N LEU A 4 1.09 -18.04 -7.44
CA LEU A 4 2.32 -17.80 -6.69
C LEU A 4 1.99 -17.05 -5.40
N GLN A 5 2.30 -17.67 -4.26
CA GLN A 5 1.99 -17.15 -2.93
C GLN A 5 3.24 -16.52 -2.30
N LEU A 6 3.22 -15.20 -2.15
CA LEU A 6 4.33 -14.39 -1.61
C LEU A 6 3.98 -13.82 -0.22
N VAL A 7 3.08 -14.48 0.53
CA VAL A 7 2.56 -13.96 1.81
C VAL A 7 3.63 -13.82 2.89
N ASN A 8 4.71 -14.61 2.81
CA ASN A 8 5.85 -14.53 3.75
C ASN A 8 7.05 -13.77 3.15
N THR A 9 6.85 -13.03 2.07
CA THR A 9 7.91 -12.30 1.37
C THR A 9 7.58 -10.83 1.30
N HIS A 10 8.58 -10.00 1.57
CA HIS A 10 8.51 -8.56 1.34
C HIS A 10 8.73 -8.27 -0.15
N VAL A 11 7.67 -7.91 -0.85
CA VAL A 11 7.72 -7.70 -2.30
C VAL A 11 8.01 -6.22 -2.56
N LYS A 12 9.11 -5.94 -3.27
CA LYS A 12 9.40 -4.58 -3.74
C LYS A 12 8.50 -4.22 -4.91
N LEU A 13 7.72 -3.16 -4.76
CA LEU A 13 6.77 -2.67 -5.73
C LEU A 13 7.05 -1.20 -6.06
N LEU A 14 6.80 -0.84 -7.32
CA LEU A 14 6.80 0.55 -7.75
C LEU A 14 5.45 1.19 -7.39
N ALA A 15 5.39 2.52 -7.26
CA ALA A 15 4.21 3.25 -6.85
C ALA A 15 3.00 2.95 -7.75
N PHE A 16 3.23 2.80 -9.07
CA PHE A 16 2.16 2.42 -9.99
C PHE A 16 1.60 1.01 -9.73
N ASP A 17 2.42 0.07 -9.22
CA ASP A 17 1.94 -1.29 -8.90
C ASP A 17 0.95 -1.25 -7.73
N PHE A 18 1.15 -0.35 -6.74
CA PHE A 18 0.22 -0.19 -5.61
C PHE A 18 -1.20 0.20 -6.07
N LEU A 19 -1.32 0.97 -7.15
CA LEU A 19 -2.61 1.38 -7.72
C LEU A 19 -3.39 0.19 -8.32
N THR A 20 -2.69 -0.90 -8.63
CA THR A 20 -3.28 -2.11 -9.24
C THR A 20 -3.61 -3.21 -8.22
N LEU A 21 -3.29 -3.01 -6.94
CA LEU A 21 -3.56 -3.99 -5.88
C LEU A 21 -5.06 -4.21 -5.68
N LYS A 22 -5.47 -5.47 -5.73
CA LYS A 22 -6.86 -5.88 -5.48
C LYS A 22 -6.94 -6.64 -4.16
N GLN A 23 -7.74 -6.17 -3.23
CA GLN A 23 -7.98 -6.90 -1.98
C GLN A 23 -8.69 -8.23 -2.29
N ILE A 24 -8.27 -9.32 -1.65
CA ILE A 24 -8.89 -10.63 -1.85
C ILE A 24 -10.15 -10.74 -0.98
N PRO A 25 -11.31 -11.11 -1.56
CA PRO A 25 -12.52 -11.35 -0.78
C PRO A 25 -12.25 -12.41 0.30
N HIS A 26 -12.77 -12.20 1.51
CA HIS A 26 -12.60 -13.08 2.69
C HIS A 26 -11.19 -13.13 3.31
N GLU A 27 -10.19 -12.48 2.71
CA GLU A 27 -8.83 -12.36 3.26
C GLU A 27 -8.41 -10.88 3.28
N PRO A 28 -8.90 -10.08 4.23
CA PRO A 28 -8.81 -8.62 4.15
C PRO A 28 -7.37 -8.08 4.21
N ALA A 29 -6.43 -8.86 4.72
CA ALA A 29 -5.01 -8.50 4.78
C ALA A 29 -4.23 -8.86 3.51
N ILE A 30 -4.78 -9.70 2.62
CA ILE A 30 -4.05 -10.21 1.45
C ILE A 30 -4.52 -9.49 0.19
N PHE A 31 -3.56 -9.10 -0.62
CA PHE A 31 -3.77 -8.43 -1.89
C PHE A 31 -3.32 -9.31 -3.06
N SER A 32 -4.00 -9.18 -4.19
CA SER A 32 -3.59 -9.72 -5.48
C SER A 32 -2.94 -8.62 -6.31
N CYS A 33 -1.71 -8.87 -6.73
CA CYS A 33 -0.96 -8.05 -7.68
C CYS A 33 -0.57 -8.91 -8.88
N LYS A 34 -1.11 -8.59 -10.06
CA LYS A 34 -0.80 -9.32 -11.32
C LYS A 34 -0.92 -10.86 -11.17
N GLY A 35 -1.93 -11.32 -10.43
CA GLY A 35 -2.18 -12.74 -10.18
C GLY A 35 -1.34 -13.39 -9.07
N ARG A 36 -0.52 -12.61 -8.33
CA ARG A 36 0.28 -13.08 -7.18
C ARG A 36 -0.34 -12.60 -5.89
N ARG A 37 -0.37 -13.46 -4.86
CA ARG A 37 -0.90 -13.11 -3.53
C ARG A 37 0.23 -12.56 -2.67
N LEU A 38 0.04 -11.38 -2.08
CA LEU A 38 1.02 -10.71 -1.24
C LEU A 38 0.39 -10.14 0.03
N LEU A 39 1.20 -10.09 1.09
CA LEU A 39 0.84 -9.53 2.40
C LEU A 39 1.73 -8.32 2.72
N HIS A 40 3.02 -8.40 2.37
CA HIS A 40 4.01 -7.36 2.64
C HIS A 40 4.48 -6.74 1.32
N ALA A 41 4.43 -5.41 1.24
CA ALA A 41 4.91 -4.64 0.11
C ALA A 41 5.86 -3.53 0.59
N GLU A 42 6.95 -3.34 -0.13
CA GLU A 42 7.95 -2.31 0.12
C GLU A 42 8.11 -1.43 -1.10
N THR A 43 8.44 -0.15 -0.87
CA THR A 43 8.75 0.80 -1.94
C THR A 43 9.78 1.81 -1.46
N MET A 44 10.46 2.46 -2.40
CA MET A 44 11.46 3.48 -2.12
C MET A 44 11.24 4.66 -3.06
N GLY A 45 11.22 5.86 -2.50
CA GLY A 45 11.03 7.09 -3.26
C GLY A 45 11.33 8.32 -2.41
N ILE A 46 11.07 9.49 -2.99
CA ILE A 46 11.25 10.79 -2.35
C ILE A 46 9.96 11.14 -1.61
N ILE A 47 10.08 11.61 -0.37
CA ILE A 47 8.95 12.17 0.37
C ILE A 47 8.60 13.52 -0.24
N VAL A 48 7.42 13.61 -0.86
CA VAL A 48 6.91 14.85 -1.46
C VAL A 48 5.96 15.61 -0.55
N ASN A 49 5.37 14.93 0.43
CA ASN A 49 4.50 15.54 1.44
C ASN A 49 4.62 14.83 2.78
N ARG A 50 4.41 15.59 3.87
CA ARG A 50 4.41 15.10 5.24
C ARG A 50 3.22 15.67 5.99
N TYR A 51 2.31 14.80 6.40
CA TYR A 51 1.18 15.17 7.26
C TYR A 51 1.34 14.52 8.62
N PHE A 52 1.32 15.34 9.69
CA PHE A 52 1.39 14.85 11.06
C PHE A 52 0.03 14.99 11.74
N LYS A 53 -0.48 13.87 12.25
CA LYS A 53 -1.64 13.85 13.16
C LYS A 53 -1.15 13.46 14.56
N PRO A 54 -1.08 14.42 15.50
CA PRO A 54 -0.62 14.18 16.86
C PRO A 54 -1.32 12.97 17.49
N ASN A 55 -0.56 12.15 18.22
CA ASN A 55 -1.03 10.95 18.91
C ASN A 55 -1.72 9.90 18.01
N ARG A 56 -1.51 9.96 16.69
CA ARG A 56 -2.15 9.02 15.76
C ARG A 56 -1.20 8.46 14.71
N PHE A 57 -0.66 9.30 13.83
CA PHE A 57 0.25 8.86 12.77
C PHE A 57 1.00 10.03 12.12
N ILE A 58 2.08 9.67 11.43
CA ILE A 58 2.68 10.51 10.39
C ILE A 58 2.34 9.84 9.05
N LYS A 59 1.82 10.61 8.10
CA LYS A 59 1.57 10.20 6.72
C LYS A 59 2.60 10.86 5.83
N PHE A 60 3.20 10.07 4.96
CA PHE A 60 4.07 10.55 3.89
C PHE A 60 3.41 10.22 2.56
N ASP A 61 3.45 11.17 1.63
CA ASP A 61 3.22 10.86 0.22
C ASP A 61 4.61 10.67 -0.41
N ILE A 62 4.78 9.55 -1.11
CA ILE A 62 6.07 9.12 -1.68
C ILE A 62 5.95 9.12 -3.20
N ASP A 63 6.91 9.73 -3.87
CA ASP A 63 7.08 9.69 -5.33
C ASP A 63 8.33 8.87 -5.67
N ASP A 64 8.17 7.77 -6.40
CA ASP A 64 9.27 6.93 -6.88
C ASP A 64 9.61 7.14 -8.37
N GLY A 65 9.02 8.16 -9.00
CA GLY A 65 9.15 8.46 -10.42
C GLY A 65 8.16 7.72 -11.32
N THR A 66 7.35 6.79 -10.78
CA THR A 66 6.33 6.06 -11.55
C THR A 66 4.90 6.47 -11.23
N SER A 67 4.66 6.91 -9.99
CA SER A 67 3.42 7.50 -9.49
C SER A 67 3.69 8.06 -8.09
N TYR A 68 2.74 8.81 -7.54
CA TYR A 68 2.71 9.10 -6.11
C TYR A 68 1.86 8.06 -5.37
N ILE A 69 2.36 7.51 -4.26
CA ILE A 69 1.57 6.63 -3.38
C ILE A 69 0.78 7.52 -2.43
N LEU A 70 -0.50 7.72 -2.73
CA LEU A 70 -1.43 8.31 -1.76
C LEU A 70 -1.94 7.20 -0.84
N ASN A 71 -1.70 7.34 0.46
CA ASN A 71 -2.31 6.45 1.44
C ASN A 71 -3.84 6.51 1.28
N ARG A 72 -4.46 5.42 0.82
CA ARG A 72 -5.86 5.36 0.41
C ARG A 72 -6.74 5.73 1.61
N GLU A 73 -7.48 6.83 1.51
CA GLU A 73 -8.28 7.41 2.62
C GLU A 73 -9.45 6.53 3.10
N THR A 74 -9.62 5.33 2.55
CA THR A 74 -10.66 4.37 2.93
C THR A 74 -10.38 3.65 4.25
N SER A 75 -9.18 3.78 4.82
CA SER A 75 -8.90 3.25 6.16
C SER A 75 -9.57 4.12 7.22
N CYS A 76 -10.30 3.50 8.15
CA CYS A 76 -10.97 4.18 9.28
C CYS A 76 -10.00 4.99 10.16
N HIS A 77 -8.69 4.70 10.07
CA HIS A 77 -7.65 5.48 10.73
C HIS A 77 -7.46 6.87 10.09
N PHE A 78 -7.77 7.05 8.81
CA PHE A 78 -7.65 8.33 8.11
C PHE A 78 -8.98 9.09 8.03
N SER A 79 -10.12 8.40 7.97
CA SER A 79 -11.43 9.04 7.76
C SER A 79 -12.03 9.75 8.99
N ARG A 80 -11.56 9.47 10.22
CA ARG A 80 -12.04 10.17 11.43
C ARG A 80 -11.44 11.59 11.51
N ARG A 81 -12.12 12.56 10.87
CA ARG A 81 -12.06 13.99 11.22
C ARG A 81 -12.84 14.15 12.54
N ILE A 82 -12.15 14.59 13.58
CA ILE A 82 -12.79 15.16 14.78
C ILE A 82 -12.83 16.66 14.50
#